data_AF-A0A4Q0IXN8-F1
#
_entry.id   AF-A0A4Q0IXN8-F1
#
_cell.length_a   1.000
_cell.length_b   1.000
_cell.length_c   1.000
_cell.angle_alpha   90.00
_cell.angle_beta   90.00
_cell.angle_gamma   90.00
#
_symmetry.space_group_name_H-M   'P 1'
#
loop_
_entity.id
_entity.type
_entity.pdbx_description
1 polymer ?
#
loop_
_entity_poly.entity_id
_entity_poly.type
_entity_poly.pdbx_seq_one_letter_code
_entity_poly.pdbx_strand_id
1 'polypeptide(L)'
;MKRLLISTVAAVAVAATVSAAAAGAENRPRVYLVSDAHLDTQWEWDIQTTISRYVRNTVNRNLTLLQKYPGYVFNFEGGVKYAWIKEYFPREYELMKPYVKSDRWHIAIVNRLHSPHLRIRPLPLTFNPASTATAVTVTSVAAVTGIFI
;
A
#
# COMPACT_ATOMS: atom_id res chain seq x y z
N MET A 1 -27.67 -31.44 48.87
CA MET A 1 -26.22 -31.47 48.56
C MET A 1 -25.86 -31.80 47.10
N LYS A 2 -26.80 -31.87 46.14
CA LYS A 2 -26.51 -32.22 44.72
C LYS A 2 -26.59 -31.05 43.72
N ARG A 3 -27.04 -29.87 44.15
CA ARG A 3 -27.22 -28.68 43.27
C ARG A 3 -26.04 -27.71 43.25
N LEU A 4 -25.09 -27.85 44.18
CA LEU A 4 -23.95 -26.94 44.33
C LEU A 4 -22.71 -27.38 43.53
N LEU A 5 -22.64 -28.66 43.14
CA LEU A 5 -21.51 -29.25 42.39
C LEU A 5 -21.57 -28.99 40.87
N ILE A 6 -22.75 -28.67 40.33
CA ILE A 6 -22.94 -28.48 38.89
C ILE A 6 -22.46 -27.08 38.45
N SER A 7 -22.54 -26.08 39.34
CA SER A 7 -22.13 -24.71 39.05
C SER A 7 -20.62 -24.53 38.94
N THR A 8 -19.83 -25.32 39.68
CA THR A 8 -18.36 -25.21 39.65
C THR A 8 -17.74 -25.91 38.44
N VAL A 9 -18.32 -27.02 37.98
CA VAL A 9 -17.84 -27.71 36.77
C VAL A 9 -18.14 -26.89 35.50
N ALA A 10 -19.29 -26.19 35.46
CA ALA A 10 -19.63 -25.32 34.34
C ALA A 10 -18.68 -24.11 34.22
N ALA A 11 -18.24 -23.52 35.34
CA ALA A 11 -17.33 -22.37 35.33
C ALA A 11 -15.91 -22.72 34.85
N VAL A 12 -15.42 -23.92 35.18
CA VAL A 12 -14.08 -24.39 34.73
C VAL A 12 -14.09 -24.74 33.24
N ALA A 13 -15.20 -25.27 32.71
CA ALA A 13 -15.33 -25.56 31.28
C ALA A 13 -15.42 -24.30 30.41
N VAL A 14 -16.00 -23.21 30.92
CA VAL A 14 -16.07 -21.91 30.20
C VAL A 14 -14.73 -21.19 30.23
N ALA A 15 -13.93 -21.32 31.29
CA ALA A 15 -12.59 -20.72 31.34
C ALA A 15 -11.60 -21.41 30.36
N ALA A 16 -11.74 -22.72 30.15
CA ALA A 16 -10.87 -23.47 29.24
C ALA A 16 -11.13 -23.19 27.75
N THR A 17 -12.36 -22.80 27.37
CA THR A 17 -12.70 -22.50 25.96
C THR A 17 -12.30 -21.10 25.52
N VAL A 18 -12.13 -20.16 26.45
CA VAL A 18 -11.67 -18.78 26.13
C VAL A 18 -10.17 -18.74 25.82
N SER A 19 -9.38 -19.67 26.36
CA SER A 19 -7.93 -19.71 26.11
C SER A 19 -7.52 -20.28 24.74
N ALA A 20 -8.43 -20.94 24.02
CA ALA A 20 -8.13 -21.54 22.72
C ALA A 20 -8.26 -20.55 21.53
N ALA A 21 -8.94 -19.42 21.72
CA ALA A 21 -9.09 -18.40 20.68
C ALA A 21 -7.83 -17.53 20.48
N ALA A 22 -6.89 -17.57 21.43
CA ALA A 22 -5.67 -16.77 21.40
C ALA A 22 -4.46 -17.47 20.73
N ALA A 23 -4.57 -18.76 20.41
CA ALA A 23 -3.43 -19.59 19.98
C ALA A 23 -3.25 -19.72 18.44
N GLY A 24 -3.85 -18.82 17.64
CA GLY A 24 -3.88 -18.94 16.17
C GLY A 24 -3.31 -17.76 15.38
N ALA A 25 -2.52 -16.89 16.01
CA ALA A 25 -2.07 -15.62 15.41
C ALA A 25 -0.63 -15.62 14.90
N GLU A 26 0.22 -16.59 15.26
CA GLU A 26 1.67 -16.39 15.16
C GLU A 26 2.31 -16.62 13.78
N ASN A 27 1.62 -17.24 12.81
CA ASN A 27 2.21 -17.52 11.49
C ASN A 27 1.23 -17.35 10.32
N ARG A 28 0.46 -16.26 10.33
CA ARG A 28 -0.34 -15.90 9.14
C ARG A 28 0.57 -15.20 8.13
N PRO A 29 0.65 -15.66 6.86
CA PRO A 29 1.35 -14.94 5.81
C PRO A 29 0.86 -13.50 5.72
N ARG A 30 1.79 -12.54 5.73
CA ARG A 30 1.48 -11.11 5.58
C ARG A 30 1.66 -10.72 4.13
N VAL A 31 0.58 -10.29 3.49
CA VAL A 31 0.63 -9.71 2.14
C VAL A 31 0.70 -8.19 2.26
N TYR A 32 1.65 -7.60 1.53
CA TYR A 32 1.79 -6.16 1.42
C TYR A 32 1.50 -5.76 -0.02
N LEU A 33 0.58 -4.83 -0.21
CA LEU A 33 0.28 -4.24 -1.51
C LEU A 33 0.87 -2.85 -1.51
N VAL A 34 1.69 -2.59 -2.53
CA VAL A 34 2.43 -1.34 -2.69
C VAL A 34 2.07 -0.80 -4.06
N SER A 35 1.54 0.43 -4.12
CA SER A 35 1.28 1.06 -5.42
C SER A 35 2.53 1.75 -5.93
N ASP A 36 2.81 1.57 -7.21
CA ASP A 36 3.95 2.14 -7.93
C ASP A 36 3.51 2.56 -9.33
N ALA A 37 4.16 3.59 -9.87
CA ALA A 37 4.03 3.93 -11.28
C ALA A 37 5.42 3.98 -11.91
N HIS A 38 5.75 2.92 -12.65
CA HIS A 38 6.90 2.94 -13.54
C HIS A 38 6.65 3.92 -14.69
N LEU A 39 7.65 4.75 -15.00
CA LEU A 39 7.55 5.68 -16.12
C LEU A 39 8.92 5.85 -16.78
N ASP A 40 9.05 5.29 -17.98
CA ASP A 40 10.23 5.50 -18.80
C ASP A 40 10.41 6.99 -19.12
N THR A 41 11.63 7.48 -18.90
CA THR A 41 11.97 8.88 -19.19
C THR A 41 11.99 9.17 -20.68
N GLN A 42 12.35 8.16 -21.48
CA GLN A 42 12.29 8.17 -22.94
C GLN A 42 12.22 6.73 -23.42
N TRP A 43 11.19 6.40 -24.19
CA TRP A 43 11.06 5.11 -24.86
C TRP A 43 10.58 5.33 -26.31
N GLU A 44 9.27 5.27 -26.56
CA GLU A 44 8.65 5.49 -27.88
C GLU A 44 8.18 6.94 -28.10
N TRP A 45 8.62 7.88 -27.24
CA TRP A 45 8.18 9.27 -27.24
C TRP A 45 9.32 10.20 -26.81
N ASP A 46 9.16 11.50 -27.06
CA ASP A 46 10.15 12.51 -26.67
C ASP A 46 10.04 12.93 -25.18
N ILE A 47 11.11 13.54 -24.67
CA ILE A 47 11.19 13.99 -23.27
C ILE A 47 10.14 15.08 -23.00
N GLN A 48 9.87 15.96 -23.96
CA GLN A 48 8.89 17.04 -23.83
C GLN A 48 7.47 16.49 -23.59
N THR A 49 7.10 15.41 -24.28
CA THR A 49 5.85 14.67 -24.08
C THR A 49 5.84 13.98 -22.73
N THR A 50 6.97 13.39 -22.33
CA THR A 50 7.12 12.80 -20.99
C THR A 50 6.83 13.82 -19.91
N ILE A 51 7.45 15.00 -19.98
CA ILE A 51 7.28 16.06 -18.99
C ILE A 51 5.85 16.61 -19.04
N SER A 52 5.43 17.12 -20.19
CA SER A 52 4.18 17.89 -20.34
C SER A 52 2.93 17.04 -20.14
N ARG A 53 2.98 15.74 -20.48
CA ARG A 53 1.84 14.84 -20.47
C ARG A 53 1.96 13.78 -19.38
N TYR A 54 2.97 12.91 -19.46
CA TYR A 54 3.02 11.72 -18.59
C TYR A 54 3.33 12.05 -17.14
N VAL A 55 4.40 12.78 -16.87
CA VAL A 55 4.76 13.24 -15.52
C VAL A 55 3.62 14.05 -14.92
N ARG A 56 3.08 15.02 -15.68
CA ARG A 56 1.96 15.84 -15.24
C ARG A 56 0.73 15.00 -14.87
N ASN A 57 0.35 14.05 -15.72
CA ASN A 57 -0.83 13.22 -15.50
C ASN A 57 -0.63 12.27 -14.32
N THR A 58 0.52 11.60 -14.23
CA THR A 58 0.87 10.73 -13.10
C THR A 58 0.78 11.48 -11.78
N VAL A 59 1.34 12.69 -11.70
CA VAL A 59 1.30 13.46 -10.45
C VAL A 59 -0.12 13.88 -10.09
N ASN A 60 -0.87 14.47 -11.02
CA ASN A 60 -2.22 14.95 -10.74
C ASN A 60 -3.20 13.82 -10.39
N ARG A 61 -3.11 12.69 -11.08
CA ARG A 61 -3.89 11.48 -10.80
C ARG A 61 -3.64 11.02 -9.37
N ASN A 62 -2.38 10.89 -8.97
CA ASN A 62 -2.02 10.35 -7.66
C ASN A 62 -2.30 11.34 -6.52
N LEU A 63 -2.14 12.65 -6.73
CA LEU A 63 -2.59 13.65 -5.76
C LEU A 63 -4.11 13.55 -5.50
N THR A 64 -4.90 13.33 -6.55
CA THR A 64 -6.35 13.13 -6.42
C THR A 64 -6.67 11.85 -5.63
N LEU A 65 -5.95 10.75 -5.90
CA LEU A 65 -6.13 9.49 -5.17
C LEU A 65 -5.72 9.61 -3.70
N LEU A 66 -4.64 10.33 -3.40
CA LEU A 66 -4.16 10.58 -2.03
C LEU A 66 -5.16 11.38 -1.19
N GLN A 67 -5.88 12.31 -1.81
CA GLN A 67 -6.98 13.04 -1.19
C GLN A 67 -8.19 12.14 -0.95
N LYS A 68 -8.58 11.34 -1.95
CA LYS A 68 -9.80 10.53 -1.91
C LYS A 68 -9.70 9.32 -0.97
N TYR A 69 -8.55 8.67 -0.91
CA TYR A 69 -8.36 7.41 -0.20
C TYR A 69 -7.31 7.57 0.91
N PRO A 70 -7.70 7.69 2.20
CA PRO A 70 -6.76 7.92 3.30
C PRO A 70 -5.70 6.84 3.49
N GLY A 71 -6.00 5.60 3.12
CA GLY A 71 -5.07 4.46 3.20
C GLY A 71 -4.14 4.30 1.99
N TYR A 72 -4.27 5.15 0.97
CA TYR A 72 -3.47 5.05 -0.24
C TYR A 72 -2.04 5.52 0.01
N VAL A 73 -1.07 4.70 -0.40
CA VAL A 73 0.38 4.95 -0.34
C VAL A 73 0.95 4.77 -1.75
N PHE A 74 1.62 5.78 -2.25
CA PHE A 74 2.15 5.84 -3.62
C PHE A 74 3.67 5.85 -3.63
N ASN A 75 4.27 5.07 -4.52
CA ASN A 75 5.71 5.06 -4.78
C ASN A 75 5.92 5.55 -6.22
N PHE A 76 6.90 6.43 -6.40
CA PHE A 76 7.23 6.93 -7.73
C PHE A 76 8.73 7.10 -7.88
N GLU A 77 9.25 6.42 -8.90
CA GLU A 77 10.67 6.30 -9.24
C GLU A 77 11.19 7.47 -10.09
N GLY A 78 12.52 7.63 -10.09
CA GLY A 78 13.24 8.51 -11.02
C GLY A 78 13.41 9.95 -10.50
N GLY A 79 14.58 10.23 -9.91
CA GLY A 79 14.89 11.54 -9.32
C GLY A 79 14.76 12.72 -10.29
N VAL A 80 15.09 12.52 -11.57
CA VAL A 80 14.95 13.55 -12.62
C VAL A 80 13.50 14.02 -12.78
N LYS A 81 12.51 13.13 -12.57
CA LYS A 81 11.09 13.47 -12.67
C LYS A 81 10.70 14.47 -11.59
N TYR A 82 11.27 14.37 -10.38
CA TYR A 82 11.03 15.34 -9.31
C TYR A 82 11.67 16.70 -9.58
N ALA A 83 12.81 16.74 -10.29
CA ALA A 83 13.38 17.99 -10.76
C ALA A 83 12.43 18.67 -11.76
N TRP A 84 11.90 17.92 -12.74
CA TRP A 84 10.91 18.43 -13.69
C TRP A 84 9.60 18.86 -13.04
N ILE A 85 9.11 18.12 -12.03
CA ILE A 85 7.90 18.51 -11.29
C ILE A 85 8.14 19.85 -10.58
N LYS A 86 9.30 20.02 -9.93
CA LYS A 86 9.65 21.29 -9.28
C LYS A 86 9.76 22.46 -10.26
N GLU A 87 10.33 22.21 -11.44
CA GLU A 87 10.58 23.24 -12.45
C GLU A 87 9.32 23.62 -13.24
N TYR A 88 8.59 22.64 -13.77
CA TYR A 88 7.47 22.85 -14.69
C TYR A 88 6.09 22.79 -14.02
N PHE A 89 5.96 22.12 -12.86
CA PHE A 89 4.69 21.92 -12.15
C PHE A 89 4.78 22.34 -10.66
N PRO A 90 5.19 23.58 -10.36
CA PRO A 90 5.51 24.02 -8.99
C PRO A 90 4.31 23.92 -8.03
N ARG A 91 3.08 24.09 -8.54
CA ARG A 91 1.85 23.92 -7.74
C ARG A 91 1.73 22.49 -7.23
N GLU A 92 1.85 21.52 -8.13
CA GLU A 92 1.75 20.10 -7.81
C GLU A 92 2.91 19.66 -6.91
N TYR A 93 4.11 20.21 -7.13
CA TYR A 93 5.27 19.99 -6.25
C TYR A 93 4.97 20.38 -4.80
N GLU A 94 4.36 21.55 -4.58
CA GLU A 94 3.99 22.00 -3.24
C GLU A 94 2.86 21.16 -2.63
N LEU A 95 1.87 20.75 -3.41
CA LEU A 95 0.79 19.85 -2.96
C LEU A 95 1.31 18.45 -2.58
N MET A 96 2.38 17.98 -3.22
CA MET A 96 2.98 16.67 -2.97
C MET A 96 3.76 16.62 -1.65
N LYS A 97 4.42 17.73 -1.24
CA LYS A 97 5.31 17.77 -0.06
C LYS A 97 4.67 17.27 1.26
N PRO A 98 3.41 17.64 1.60
CA PRO A 98 2.74 17.07 2.78
C PRO A 98 2.59 15.54 2.74
N TYR A 99 2.36 14.95 1.56
CA TYR A 99 2.26 13.50 1.41
C TYR A 99 3.61 12.81 1.54
N VAL A 100 4.69 13.46 1.10
CA VAL A 100 6.06 12.98 1.35
C VAL A 100 6.40 13.03 2.84
N LYS A 101 6.01 14.11 3.54
CA LYS A 101 6.23 14.24 5.00
C LYS A 101 5.41 13.26 5.83
N SER A 102 4.26 12.81 5.32
CA SER A 102 3.36 11.87 6.01
C SER A 102 3.57 10.41 5.61
N ASP A 103 4.66 10.09 4.89
CA ASP A 103 4.97 8.74 4.39
C ASP A 103 3.83 8.12 3.56
N ARG A 104 3.12 8.96 2.80
CA ARG A 104 2.08 8.53 1.85
C ARG A 104 2.51 8.68 0.39
N TRP A 105 3.56 9.45 0.14
CA TRP A 105 4.25 9.54 -1.14
C TRP A 105 5.73 9.20 -0.93
N HIS A 106 6.19 8.11 -1.52
CA HIS A 106 7.58 7.68 -1.44
C HIS A 106 8.32 7.95 -2.74
N ILE A 107 9.51 8.52 -2.59
CA ILE A 107 10.47 8.70 -3.68
C ILE A 107 11.25 7.39 -3.81
N ALA A 108 10.75 6.49 -4.65
CA ALA A 108 11.39 5.19 -4.89
C ALA A 108 12.73 5.40 -5.62
N ILE A 109 13.72 4.52 -5.36
CA ILE A 109 15.14 4.60 -5.77
C ILE A 109 16.04 5.40 -4.79
N VAL A 110 15.50 6.31 -3.97
CA VAL A 110 16.28 6.87 -2.85
C VAL A 110 16.28 5.85 -1.72
N ASN A 111 17.44 5.31 -1.36
CA ASN A 111 17.59 4.29 -0.33
C ASN A 111 17.23 4.85 1.06
N ARG A 112 15.94 4.96 1.38
CA ARG A 112 15.43 5.38 2.68
C ARG A 112 15.25 4.16 3.59
N LEU A 113 16.32 3.38 3.77
CA LEU A 113 16.37 2.26 4.72
C LEU A 113 16.40 2.70 6.20
N HIS A 114 16.47 4.01 6.47
CA HIS A 114 16.66 4.56 7.81
C HIS A 114 15.42 5.23 8.43
N SER A 115 14.22 5.08 7.84
CA SER A 115 12.99 5.57 8.48
C SER A 115 12.40 4.48 9.40
N PRO A 116 12.52 4.58 10.75
CA PRO A 116 11.90 3.62 11.67
C PRO A 116 10.36 3.64 11.62
N HIS A 117 9.77 4.64 10.97
CA HIS A 117 8.32 4.79 10.78
C HIS A 117 7.77 4.07 9.55
N LEU A 118 8.65 3.52 8.68
CA LEU A 118 8.24 2.76 7.49
C LEU A 118 7.84 1.32 7.85
N ARG A 119 6.96 1.17 8.85
CA ARG A 119 6.17 -0.06 8.96
C ARG A 119 5.08 0.07 7.92
N ILE A 120 5.20 -0.66 6.80
CA ILE A 120 4.05 -0.86 5.91
C ILE A 120 2.92 -1.38 6.80
N ARG A 121 1.93 -0.52 7.05
CA ARG A 121 0.77 -0.90 7.85
C ARG A 121 -0.02 -1.86 6.98
N PRO A 122 -0.26 -3.10 7.43
CA PRO A 122 -1.13 -4.00 6.69
C PRO A 122 -2.49 -3.31 6.61
N LEU A 123 -2.93 -3.00 5.40
CA LEU A 123 -4.29 -2.54 5.20
C LEU A 123 -5.20 -3.69 5.66
N PRO A 124 -6.21 -3.46 6.52
CA PRO A 124 -7.13 -4.51 6.93
C PRO A 124 -8.06 -4.84 5.76
N LEU A 125 -7.53 -5.57 4.77
CA LEU A 125 -8.33 -6.23 3.77
C LEU A 125 -8.80 -7.54 4.41
N THR A 126 -10.05 -7.57 4.87
CA THR A 126 -10.69 -8.81 5.30
C THR A 126 -10.84 -9.71 4.08
N PHE A 127 -9.94 -10.69 3.97
CA PHE A 127 -10.04 -11.73 2.96
C PHE A 127 -11.19 -12.65 3.34
N ASN A 128 -12.20 -12.75 2.47
CA ASN A 128 -13.30 -13.70 2.63
C ASN A 128 -12.84 -15.08 2.11
N PRO A 129 -12.63 -16.08 2.97
CA PRO A 129 -12.11 -17.39 2.56
C PRO A 129 -13.09 -18.21 1.72
N ALA A 130 -14.34 -17.76 1.54
CA ALA A 130 -15.31 -18.39 0.65
C ALA A 130 -15.05 -18.10 -0.84
N SER A 131 -14.18 -17.14 -1.18
CA SER A 131 -13.71 -16.98 -2.55
C SER A 131 -12.44 -17.80 -2.74
N THR A 132 -12.54 -18.88 -3.50
CA THR A 132 -11.42 -19.71 -3.95
C THR A 132 -10.49 -18.87 -4.84
N ALA A 133 -9.67 -18.01 -4.23
CA ALA A 133 -8.56 -17.40 -4.93
C ALA A 133 -7.43 -18.44 -4.91
N THR A 134 -7.41 -19.25 -5.97
CA THR A 134 -6.24 -19.97 -6.46
C THR A 134 -4.99 -19.15 -6.19
N ALA A 135 -3.94 -19.78 -5.65
CA ALA A 135 -2.65 -19.17 -5.46
C ALA A 135 -2.25 -18.40 -6.73
N VAL A 136 -2.41 -17.08 -6.71
CA VAL A 136 -1.91 -16.22 -7.76
C VAL A 136 -0.42 -16.15 -7.48
N THR A 137 0.32 -17.04 -8.15
CA THR A 137 1.73 -16.80 -8.45
C THR A 137 1.83 -15.35 -8.89
N VAL A 138 2.48 -14.52 -8.08
CA VAL A 138 2.87 -13.18 -8.48
C VAL A 138 4.01 -13.36 -9.49
N THR A 139 3.66 -13.83 -10.67
CA THR A 139 4.37 -13.43 -11.87
C THR A 139 4.15 -11.94 -11.94
N SER A 140 5.20 -11.14 -12.04
CA SER A 140 5.08 -9.76 -12.50
C SER A 140 4.26 -9.80 -13.79
N VAL A 141 2.97 -9.53 -13.69
CA VAL A 141 2.21 -9.00 -14.79
C VAL A 141 2.72 -7.57 -14.85
N ALA A 142 3.84 -7.40 -15.57
CA ALA A 142 4.01 -6.22 -16.38
C ALA A 142 2.68 -6.10 -17.11
N ALA A 143 1.87 -5.14 -16.68
CA ALA A 143 0.60 -4.84 -17.29
C ALA A 143 0.92 -4.41 -18.72
N VAL A 144 0.98 -5.40 -19.61
CA VAL A 144 0.65 -5.27 -21.03
C VAL A 144 -0.86 -5.03 -21.08
N THR A 145 -1.26 -3.89 -20.52
CA THR A 145 -2.57 -3.29 -20.65
C THR A 145 -2.33 -1.79 -20.59
N GLY A 146 -2.07 -1.25 -21.78
CA GLY A 146 -2.37 0.13 -22.08
C GLY A 146 -1.39 1.13 -21.49
N ILE A 147 -0.60 1.69 -22.39
CA ILE A 147 -0.53 3.15 -22.56
C ILE A 147 -1.86 3.78 -22.10
N PHE A 148 -1.92 4.20 -20.84
CA PHE A 148 -2.84 5.24 -20.39
C PHE A 148 -2.00 6.28 -19.68
N ILE A 149 -1.32 7.02 -20.55
CA ILE A 149 -1.31 8.47 -20.53
C ILE A 149 -2.41 9.10 -19.66
#